data_AF-A0A151RN30-F1
#
_entry.id   AF-A0A151RN30-F1
#
_cell.length_a   1.000
_cell.length_b   1.000
_cell.length_c   1.000
_cell.angle_alpha   90.00
_cell.angle_beta   90.00
_cell.angle_gamma   90.00
#
_symmetry.space_group_name_H-M   'P 1'
#
loop_
_entity.id
_entity.type
_entity.pdbx_description
1 polymer ?
#
loop_
_entity_poly.entity_id
_entity_poly.type
_entity_poly.pdbx_seq_one_letter_code
_entity_poly.pdbx_strand_id
1 'polypeptide(L)' 'MNTKNPCVVHISSRFTIHGLWPSNKSNSQPQFCPLVKIDANKIGPQLKSQLETNWPALKDERNISFWTYQWNKHDSCS' A
#
# COMPACT_ATOMS: atom_id res chain seq x y z
N MET A 1 -30.19 9.23 -9.47
CA MET A 1 -29.29 8.08 -9.19
C MET A 1 -28.00 8.63 -8.59
N ASN A 2 -27.67 8.24 -7.36
CA ASN A 2 -26.62 8.84 -6.55
C ASN A 2 -25.23 8.36 -7.01
N THR A 3 -24.58 9.11 -7.89
CA THR A 3 -23.23 8.79 -8.41
C THR A 3 -22.17 9.24 -7.41
N LYS A 4 -22.06 8.56 -6.27
CA LYS A 4 -20.90 8.73 -5.38
C LYS A 4 -19.73 8.03 -6.01
N ASN A 5 -18.82 8.81 -6.59
CA ASN A 5 -17.53 8.31 -7.06
C ASN A 5 -16.82 7.65 -5.85
N PRO A 6 -16.47 6.35 -5.90
CA PRO A 6 -15.90 5.64 -4.75
C PRO A 6 -14.46 6.04 -4.43
N CYS A 7 -13.83 6.81 -5.33
CA CYS A 7 -12.51 7.38 -5.15
C CYS A 7 -12.65 8.84 -4.71
N VAL A 8 -11.84 9.20 -3.73
CA VAL A 8 -11.79 10.55 -3.15
C VAL A 8 -10.68 11.40 -3.79
N VAL A 9 -9.66 10.76 -4.37
CA VAL A 9 -8.56 11.43 -5.07
C VAL A 9 -8.76 11.50 -6.58
N HIS A 10 -8.07 12.44 -7.22
CA HIS A 10 -7.87 12.43 -8.67
C HIS A 10 -7.03 11.22 -9.09
N ILE A 11 -7.60 10.36 -9.94
CA ILE A 11 -6.91 9.17 -10.44
C ILE A 11 -5.87 9.59 -11.49
N SER A 12 -4.60 9.29 -11.24
CA SER A 12 -3.53 9.50 -12.20
C SER A 12 -3.75 8.65 -13.46
N SER A 13 -3.39 9.19 -14.64
CA SER A 13 -3.34 8.40 -15.88
C SER A 13 -2.11 7.48 -15.96
N ARG A 14 -1.19 7.60 -15.00
CA ARG A 14 0.01 6.76 -14.88
C ARG A 14 -0.27 5.60 -13.95
N PHE A 15 0.44 4.49 -14.16
CA PHE A 15 0.45 3.39 -13.20
C PHE A 15 0.94 3.88 -11.83
N THR A 16 0.24 3.44 -10.79
CA THR A 16 0.65 3.58 -9.41
C THR A 16 0.83 2.21 -8.78
N ILE A 17 1.64 2.15 -7.72
CA ILE A 17 1.87 0.93 -6.96
C ILE A 17 0.57 0.57 -6.22
N HIS A 18 0.18 -0.70 -6.26
CA HIS A 18 -0.82 -1.23 -5.33
C HIS A 18 -0.15 -1.85 -4.11
N GLY A 19 0.85 -2.71 -4.35
CA GLY A 19 1.67 -3.33 -3.31
C GLY A 19 2.68 -4.30 -3.91
N LEU A 20 3.62 -4.74 -3.08
CA LEU A 20 4.52 -5.84 -3.36
C LEU A 20 3.99 -7.07 -2.63
N TRP A 21 3.70 -8.13 -3.38
CA TRP A 21 3.06 -9.32 -2.83
C TRP A 21 4.02 -10.51 -3.00
N PRO A 22 4.69 -10.94 -1.91
CA PRO A 22 5.58 -12.09 -1.95
C PRO A 22 4.86 -13.33 -2.47
N SER A 23 5.62 -14.20 -3.14
CA SER A 23 5.13 -15.50 -3.64
C SER A 23 6.25 -16.52 -3.59
N ASN A 24 5.91 -17.79 -3.41
CA ASN A 24 6.83 -18.90 -3.57
C ASN A 24 6.17 -20.02 -4.38
N LYS A 25 6.93 -21.07 -4.73
CA LYS A 25 6.45 -22.17 -5.59
C LYS A 25 5.22 -22.91 -5.04
N SER A 26 5.01 -22.87 -3.71
CA SER A 26 3.94 -23.60 -3.02
C SER A 26 2.80 -22.71 -2.52
N ASN A 27 3.04 -21.41 -2.38
CA ASN A 27 2.07 -20.43 -1.92
C ASN A 27 2.24 -19.14 -2.72
N SER A 28 1.27 -18.87 -3.60
CA SER A 28 1.35 -17.78 -4.56
C SER A 28 1.22 -16.39 -3.92
N GLN A 29 0.57 -16.27 -2.76
CA GLN A 29 0.38 -14.99 -2.06
C GLN A 29 0.19 -15.26 -0.57
N PRO A 30 1.24 -15.68 0.17
CA PRO A 30 1.18 -15.72 1.63
C PRO A 30 0.76 -14.35 2.18
N GLN A 31 -0.08 -14.38 3.22
CA GLN A 31 -0.61 -13.17 3.84
C GLN A 31 -0.50 -13.25 5.35
N PHE A 32 -0.33 -12.10 6.00
CA PHE A 32 -0.30 -11.94 7.45
C PHE A 32 0.72 -12.86 8.14
N CYS A 33 1.93 -12.96 7.60
CA CYS A 33 2.96 -13.82 8.17
C CYS A 33 3.48 -13.26 9.52
N PRO A 34 3.96 -14.14 10.42
CA PRO A 34 4.37 -13.71 11.76
C PRO A 34 5.75 -13.02 11.71
N LEU A 35 5.78 -11.69 11.59
CA LEU A 35 6.99 -10.85 11.70
C LEU A 35 6.64 -9.38 12.06
N VAL A 36 7.69 -8.61 12.38
CA VAL A 36 7.73 -7.35 13.16
C VAL A 36 6.74 -6.26 12.69
N LYS A 37 6.14 -5.55 13.66
CA LYS A 37 5.31 -4.36 13.45
C LYS A 37 6.02 -3.36 12.52
N ILE A 38 5.25 -2.72 11.64
CA ILE A 38 5.76 -1.61 10.81
C ILE A 38 6.43 -0.56 11.70
N ASP A 39 7.66 -0.19 11.37
CA ASP A 39 8.32 0.97 11.96
C ASP A 39 8.19 2.14 10.99
N ALA A 40 7.12 2.93 11.16
CA ALA A 40 6.85 4.08 10.31
C ALA A 40 7.99 5.11 10.33
N ASN A 41 8.85 5.10 11.37
CA ASN A 41 10.01 5.99 11.44
C ASN A 41 11.11 5.63 10.44
N LYS A 42 11.08 4.42 9.86
CA LYS A 42 11.96 4.04 8.75
C LYS A 42 11.58 4.72 7.43
N ILE A 43 10.37 5.27 7.33
CA ILE A 43 9.95 6.05 6.17
C ILE A 43 10.47 7.48 6.34
N GLY A 44 11.72 7.70 5.94
CA GLY A 44 12.31 9.03 5.90
C GLY A 44 11.55 10.00 4.97
N PRO A 45 11.74 11.32 5.12
CA PRO A 45 10.98 12.34 4.37
C PRO A 45 11.13 12.21 2.85
N GLN A 46 12.32 11.85 2.36
CA GLN A 46 12.55 11.63 0.93
C GLN A 46 11.75 10.44 0.39
N LEU A 47 11.75 9.31 1.10
CA LEU A 47 10.97 8.13 0.72
C LEU A 47 9.48 8.43 0.81
N LYS A 48 9.04 9.13 1.86
CA LYS A 48 7.64 9.52 2.04
C LYS A 48 7.11 10.30 0.84
N SER A 49 7.85 11.30 0.35
CA SER A 49 7.45 12.09 -0.82
C SER A 49 7.33 11.24 -2.10
N GLN A 50 8.23 10.26 -2.28
CA GLN A 50 8.15 9.33 -3.41
C GLN A 50 6.94 8.38 -3.28
N LEU A 51 6.63 7.92 -2.07
CA LEU A 51 5.48 7.06 -1.80
C LEU A 51 4.15 7.80 -2.00
N GLU A 52 4.05 9.07 -1.60
CA GLU A 52 2.85 9.89 -1.83
C GLU A 52 2.54 10.07 -3.32
N THR A 53 3.58 10.14 -4.16
CA THR A 53 3.44 10.29 -5.61
C THR A 53 3.14 8.96 -6.30
N ASN A 54 3.89 7.90 -5.95
CA ASN A 54 3.90 6.65 -6.72
C ASN A 54 3.05 5.54 -6.10
N TRP A 55 2.71 5.63 -4.82
CA TRP A 55 1.92 4.65 -4.08
C TRP A 55 0.71 5.28 -3.32
N PRO A 56 -0.15 6.08 -3.97
CA PRO A 56 -1.26 6.77 -3.31
C PRO A 56 -2.43 5.84 -2.92
N ALA A 57 -3.10 6.19 -1.83
CA ALA A 57 -4.38 5.61 -1.42
C ALA A 57 -5.54 6.24 -2.21
N LEU A 58 -6.12 5.48 -3.14
CA LEU A 58 -7.15 6.02 -4.05
C LEU A 58 -8.55 6.15 -3.43
N LYS A 59 -8.85 5.39 -2.37
CA LYS A 59 -10.20 5.25 -1.80
C LYS A 59 -10.50 6.19 -0.64
N ASP A 60 -9.50 6.57 0.16
CA ASP A 60 -9.73 7.31 1.40
C ASP A 60 -8.66 8.36 1.73
N GLU A 61 -7.79 8.74 0.77
CA GLU A 61 -6.66 9.70 0.89
C GLU A 61 -5.65 9.40 2.01
N ARG A 62 -5.82 8.29 2.75
CA ARG A 62 -5.02 7.96 3.92
C ARG A 62 -3.88 7.02 3.52
N ASN A 63 -2.88 7.62 2.88
CA ASN A 63 -1.66 6.94 2.44
C ASN A 63 -1.01 6.06 3.52
N ILE A 64 -0.80 6.59 4.73
CA ILE A 64 -0.20 5.82 5.84
C ILE A 64 -1.01 4.58 6.19
N SER A 65 -2.34 4.69 6.23
CA SER A 65 -3.23 3.55 6.52
C SER A 65 -3.14 2.48 5.42
N PHE A 66 -3.10 2.92 4.17
CA PHE A 66 -2.96 2.02 3.03
C PHE A 66 -1.60 1.30 3.03
N TRP A 67 -0.49 2.02 3.21
CA TRP A 67 0.85 1.43 3.28
C TRP A 67 0.97 0.46 4.46
N THR A 68 0.42 0.83 5.62
CA THR A 68 0.39 -0.04 6.80
C THR A 68 -0.39 -1.34 6.53
N TYR A 69 -1.52 -1.26 5.82
CA TYR A 69 -2.28 -2.43 5.43
C TYR A 69 -1.50 -3.33 4.47
N GLN A 70 -0.88 -2.76 3.44
CA GLN A 70 -0.09 -3.51 2.46
C GLN A 70 1.12 -4.19 3.12
N TRP A 71 1.82 -3.48 4.01
CA TRP A 71 2.92 -4.03 4.79
C TRP A 71 2.48 -5.23 5.65
N ASN A 72 1.46 -5.02 6.48
CA ASN A 72 1.00 -6.04 7.42
C ASN A 72 0.46 -7.29 6.70
N LYS A 73 -0.27 -7.08 5.61
CA LYS A 73 -0.90 -8.18 4.87
C LYS A 73 0.08 -8.91 3.98
N HIS A 74 0.99 -8.22 3.30
CA HIS A 74 1.77 -8.81 2.22
C HIS A 74 3.27 -8.84 2.52
N ASP A 75 3.89 -7.69 2.82
CA ASP A 75 5.34 -7.61 3.03
C ASP A 75 5.80 -8.35 4.30
N SER A 76 4.91 -8.61 5.26
CA SER A 76 5.21 -9.47 6.42
C SER A 76 5.68 -10.88 6.03
N CYS A 77 5.42 -11.30 4.80
CA CYS A 77 5.76 -12.61 4.25
C CYS A 77 7.03 -12.66 3.38
N SER A 78 7.81 -11.58 3.34
CA SER A 78 9.17 -11.55 2.75
C SER A 78 10.25 -11.56 3.83
#